data_AF-A0A522NK82-F1
#
_entry.id   AF-A0A522NK82-F1
#
_cell.length_a   1.000
_cell.length_b   1.000
_cell.length_c   1.000
_cell.angle_alpha   90.00
_cell.angle_beta   90.00
_cell.angle_gamma   90.00
#
_symmetry.space_group_name_H-M   'P 1'
#
loop_
_entity.id
_entity.type
_entity.pdbx_description
1 polymer ?
#
loop_
_entity_poly.entity_id
_entity_poly.type
_entity_poly.pdbx_seq_one_letter_code
_entity_poly.pdbx_strand_id
1 'polypeptide(L)'
;PTGVIHMIDVNQMKSEGPLPELVDAYGWDQGAAMVIDEERCIRCALCVKRCPYDAITMERFELQEVASDGRLYKESYRDAQLGLHGLGNAPVTGGVSR
;
A
#
# COMPACT_ATOMS: atom_id res chain seq x y z
N PRO A 1 7.29 0.78 13.91
CA PRO A 1 8.70 0.35 13.77
C PRO A 1 9.61 1.56 13.49
N THR A 2 10.60 1.80 14.36
CA THR A 2 11.62 2.85 14.17
C THR A 2 12.76 2.34 13.31
N GLY A 3 13.41 3.23 12.55
CA GLY A 3 14.59 2.88 11.73
C GLY A 3 14.31 1.97 10.52
N VAL A 4 13.12 2.08 9.92
CA VAL A 4 12.77 1.41 8.64
C VAL A 4 12.82 2.37 7.46
N ILE A 5 12.52 3.65 7.70
CA ILE A 5 12.51 4.70 6.68
C ILE A 5 13.72 5.58 6.92
N HIS A 6 14.48 5.82 5.86
CA HIS A 6 15.68 6.65 5.88
C HIS A 6 15.55 7.76 4.83
N MET A 7 15.84 8.98 5.24
CA MET A 7 16.03 10.09 4.31
C MET A 7 17.51 10.14 3.95
N ILE A 8 17.82 10.02 2.66
CA ILE A 8 19.19 10.10 2.16
C ILE A 8 19.27 11.17 1.09
N ASP A 9 20.45 11.76 0.93
CA ASP A 9 20.74 12.64 -0.18
C ASP A 9 20.76 11.83 -1.49
N VAL A 10 20.21 12.39 -2.56
CA VAL A 10 20.17 11.72 -3.87
C VAL A 10 21.57 11.38 -4.40
N ASN A 11 22.58 12.18 -4.05
CA ASN A 11 23.97 11.93 -4.44
C ASN A 11 24.60 10.74 -3.71
N GLN A 12 23.97 10.26 -2.62
CA GLN A 12 24.41 9.06 -1.90
C GLN A 12 23.80 7.77 -2.47
N MET A 13 22.84 7.87 -3.40
CA MET A 13 22.27 6.71 -4.07
C MET A 13 23.23 6.18 -5.13
N LYS A 14 23.78 4.99 -4.89
CA LYS A 14 24.45 4.22 -5.94
C LYS A 14 23.38 3.49 -6.73
N SER A 15 22.94 4.04 -7.86
CA SER A 15 21.98 3.33 -8.71
C SER A 15 22.66 2.37 -9.68
N GLU A 16 22.14 1.15 -9.75
CA GLU A 16 22.28 0.27 -10.91
C GLU A 16 21.26 0.61 -12.04
N GLY A 17 20.42 1.64 -11.84
CA GLY A 17 19.35 2.09 -12.77
C GLY A 17 19.48 3.55 -13.24
N PRO A 18 18.46 4.10 -13.94
CA PRO A 18 18.54 5.34 -14.72
C PRO A 18 18.47 6.63 -13.89
N LEU A 19 18.94 6.63 -12.62
CA LEU A 19 19.04 7.87 -11.85
C LEU A 19 19.81 8.98 -12.58
N PRO A 20 20.90 8.70 -13.35
CA PRO A 20 21.58 9.74 -14.12
C PRO A 20 20.63 10.46 -15.10
N GLU A 21 19.76 9.73 -15.79
CA GLU A 21 18.80 10.30 -16.74
C GLU A 21 17.73 11.14 -16.04
N LEU A 22 17.31 10.76 -14.84
CA LEU A 22 16.36 11.53 -14.04
C LEU A 22 16.98 12.81 -13.47
N VAL A 23 18.25 12.75 -13.04
CA VAL A 23 19.00 13.92 -12.57
C VAL A 23 19.15 14.94 -13.69
N ASP A 24 19.50 14.49 -14.90
CA ASP A 24 19.65 15.36 -16.07
C ASP A 24 18.31 15.96 -16.54
N ALA A 25 17.22 15.19 -16.48
CA ALA A 25 15.89 15.64 -16.92
C ALA A 25 15.24 16.65 -15.96
N TYR A 26 15.43 16.50 -14.65
CA TYR A 26 14.73 17.28 -13.63
C TYR A 26 15.66 18.19 -12.81
N GLY A 27 16.97 18.18 -13.04
CA GLY A 27 17.93 18.99 -12.29
C GLY A 27 17.96 18.63 -10.81
N TRP A 28 17.83 17.35 -10.48
CA TRP A 28 17.79 16.84 -9.09
C TRP A 28 19.20 16.69 -8.50
N ASP A 29 19.98 17.77 -8.51
CA ASP A 29 21.33 17.79 -7.93
C ASP A 29 21.33 17.96 -6.39
N GLN A 30 20.27 18.55 -5.82
CA GLN A 30 20.10 18.81 -4.39
C GLN A 30 18.85 18.13 -3.78
N GLY A 31 18.47 16.96 -4.29
CA GLY A 31 17.29 16.21 -3.85
C GLY A 31 17.53 15.36 -2.59
N ALA A 32 16.44 14.98 -1.92
CA ALA A 32 16.43 13.93 -0.90
C ALA A 32 15.50 12.80 -1.31
N ALA A 33 15.95 11.56 -1.14
CA ALA A 33 15.17 10.37 -1.39
C ALA A 33 14.77 9.70 -0.06
N MET A 34 13.53 9.23 -0.01
CA MET A 34 13.04 8.39 1.07
C MET A 34 13.25 6.93 0.67
N VAL A 35 14.06 6.20 1.43
CA VAL A 35 14.36 4.78 1.21
C VAL A 35 13.73 3.95 2.32
N ILE A 36 13.12 2.83 1.93
CA ILE A 36 12.50 1.87 2.83
C ILE A 36 13.40 0.64 2.91
N ASP A 37 13.80 0.26 4.12
CA ASP A 37 14.49 -1.00 4.40
C ASP A 37 13.46 -2.14 4.36
N GLU A 38 13.45 -2.89 3.25
CA GLU A 38 12.51 -3.99 3.03
C GLU A 38 12.76 -5.22 3.90
N GLU A 39 13.98 -5.41 4.42
CA GLU A 39 14.28 -6.51 5.36
C GLU A 39 13.65 -6.27 6.73
N ARG A 40 13.57 -4.99 7.13
CA ARG A 40 12.97 -4.56 8.40
C ARG A 40 11.50 -4.14 8.26
N CYS A 41 11.01 -3.99 7.04
CA CYS A 41 9.64 -3.58 6.76
C CYS A 41 8.65 -4.71 7.09
N ILE A 42 7.94 -4.58 8.21
CA ILE A 42 6.87 -5.52 8.60
C ILE A 42 5.53 -5.27 7.90
N ARG A 43 5.52 -4.51 6.79
CA ARG A 43 4.31 -4.17 6.00
C ARG A 43 3.13 -3.59 6.82
N CYS A 44 3.43 -2.75 7.82
CA CYS A 44 2.40 -2.18 8.71
C CYS A 44 1.55 -1.03 8.13
N ALA A 45 1.76 -0.65 6.87
CA ALA A 45 1.08 0.45 6.17
C ALA A 45 1.13 1.86 6.84
N LEU A 46 1.89 2.06 7.92
CA LEU A 46 1.98 3.37 8.59
C LEU A 46 2.61 4.46 7.71
N CYS A 47 3.49 4.11 6.78
CA CYS A 47 4.08 5.06 5.83
C CYS A 47 3.03 5.65 4.89
N VAL A 48 2.16 4.80 4.33
CA VAL A 48 1.02 5.19 3.49
C VAL A 48 0.08 6.12 4.27
N LYS A 49 -0.36 5.70 5.47
CA LYS A 49 -1.30 6.49 6.30
C LYS A 49 -0.76 7.87 6.71
N ARG A 50 0.57 8.03 6.80
CA ARG A 50 1.21 9.26 7.24
C ARG A 50 1.55 10.20 6.09
N CYS A 51 1.60 9.72 4.84
CA CYS A 51 1.94 10.54 3.70
C CYS A 51 0.73 11.43 3.35
N PRO A 52 0.83 12.76 3.47
CA PRO A 52 -0.30 13.65 3.14
C PRO A 52 -0.50 13.84 1.63
N TYR A 53 0.45 13.37 0.81
CA TYR A 53 0.45 13.51 -0.64
C TYR A 53 0.25 12.17 -1.37
N ASP A 54 -0.08 11.11 -0.64
CA ASP A 54 -0.28 9.76 -1.18
C ASP A 54 0.88 9.28 -2.08
N ALA A 55 2.12 9.71 -1.78
CA ALA A 55 3.31 9.41 -2.58
C ALA A 55 3.80 7.95 -2.45
N ILE A 56 3.25 7.20 -1.50
CA ILE A 56 3.55 5.78 -1.28
C ILE A 56 2.23 5.02 -1.26
N THR A 57 2.16 3.92 -2.00
CA THR A 57 1.03 2.99 -1.97
C THR A 57 1.47 1.62 -1.43
N MET A 58 0.52 0.83 -0.94
CA MET A 58 0.75 -0.55 -0.51
C MET A 58 -0.44 -1.37 -0.94
N GLU A 59 -0.19 -2.43 -1.69
CA GLU A 59 -1.22 -3.36 -2.12
C GLU A 59 -1.20 -4.62 -1.27
N ARG A 60 -2.38 -5.10 -0.91
CA ARG A 60 -2.57 -6.38 -0.23
C ARG A 60 -3.30 -7.30 -1.17
N PHE A 61 -2.73 -8.46 -1.42
CA PHE A 61 -3.41 -9.50 -2.17
C PHE A 61 -4.33 -10.29 -1.25
N GLU A 62 -5.62 -10.31 -1.56
CA GLU A 62 -6.64 -11.07 -0.84
C GLU A 62 -7.18 -12.15 -1.77
N LEU A 63 -6.96 -13.42 -1.40
CA LEU A 63 -7.61 -14.54 -2.06
C LEU A 63 -9.02 -14.67 -1.54
N GLN A 64 -9.98 -14.43 -2.44
CA GLN A 64 -11.39 -14.53 -2.16
C GLN A 64 -11.92 -15.81 -2.81
N GLU A 65 -12.08 -16.87 -2.00
CA GLU A 65 -12.68 -18.13 -2.47
C GLU A 65 -14.19 -18.02 -2.44
N VAL A 66 -14.80 -18.04 -3.63
CA VAL A 66 -16.25 -18.04 -3.81
C VAL A 66 -16.69 -19.46 -4.11
N ALA A 67 -17.66 -19.93 -3.33
CA ALA A 67 -18.35 -21.18 -3.55
C ALA A 67 -19.09 -21.21 -4.89
N SER A 68 -19.34 -22.40 -5.40
CA SER A 68 -20.22 -22.61 -6.55
C SER A 68 -21.67 -22.16 -6.28
N ASP A 69 -22.06 -21.99 -5.01
CA ASP A 69 -23.36 -21.45 -4.58
C ASP A 69 -23.34 -19.92 -4.31
N GLY A 70 -22.23 -19.24 -4.64
CA GLY A 70 -22.06 -17.80 -4.48
C GLY A 70 -21.69 -17.34 -3.06
N ARG A 71 -21.54 -18.27 -2.10
CA ARG A 71 -21.10 -17.92 -0.74
C ARG A 71 -19.59 -17.69 -0.68
N LEU A 72 -19.19 -16.78 0.20
CA LEU A 72 -17.79 -16.50 0.44
C LEU A 72 -17.20 -17.45 1.49
N TYR A 73 -16.22 -18.28 1.11
CA TYR A 73 -15.66 -19.30 1.99
C TYR A 73 -14.57 -18.79 2.94
N LYS A 74 -13.84 -17.72 2.56
CA LYS A 74 -12.80 -17.15 3.43
C LYS A 74 -12.51 -15.70 3.07
N GLU A 75 -12.87 -14.78 3.96
CA GLU A 75 -12.47 -13.38 3.89
C GLU A 75 -11.21 -13.22 4.74
N SER A 76 -10.04 -13.37 4.13
CA SER A 76 -8.83 -13.48 4.93
C SER A 76 -8.40 -12.17 5.61
N TYR A 77 -8.72 -10.98 5.09
CA TYR A 77 -8.29 -9.72 5.72
C TYR A 77 -9.04 -8.46 5.23
N ARG A 78 -10.35 -8.32 5.50
CA ARG A 78 -10.97 -6.98 5.44
C ARG A 78 -10.42 -6.09 6.56
N ASP A 79 -9.33 -5.39 6.33
CA ASP A 79 -9.06 -4.18 7.10
C ASP A 79 -10.07 -3.13 6.65
N ALA A 80 -11.08 -2.93 7.49
CA ALA A 80 -12.20 -2.02 7.30
C ALA A 80 -11.81 -0.52 7.27
N GLN A 81 -10.68 -0.16 6.67
CA GLN A 81 -10.14 1.19 6.74
C GLN A 81 -10.67 2.14 5.65
N LEU A 82 -11.56 1.68 4.77
CA LEU A 82 -12.33 2.55 3.86
C LEU A 82 -13.84 2.25 3.87
N GLY A 83 -14.35 1.53 4.87
CA GLY A 83 -15.72 0.99 4.84
C GLY A 83 -16.67 1.41 5.97
N LEU A 84 -16.27 2.25 6.94
CA LEU A 84 -17.14 2.57 8.09
C LEU A 84 -17.21 4.06 8.43
N HIS A 85 -17.58 4.86 7.44
CA HIS A 85 -18.68 5.81 7.68
C HIS A 85 -19.90 5.31 6.90
N GLY A 86 -20.66 4.39 7.51
CA GLY A 86 -22.11 4.44 7.36
C GLY A 86 -22.86 3.32 6.65
N LEU A 87 -22.37 2.07 6.57
CA LEU A 87 -23.29 0.94 6.31
C LEU A 87 -22.91 -0.26 7.18
N GLY A 88 -23.78 -0.52 8.16
CA GLY A 88 -23.67 -1.63 9.09
C GLY A 88 -23.72 -2.99 8.41
N ASN A 89 -23.27 -3.98 9.15
CA ASN A 89 -23.36 -5.40 8.82
C ASN A 89 -24.84 -5.80 8.65
N ALA A 90 -25.41 -5.60 7.47
CA ALA A 90 -26.66 -6.21 7.09
C ALA A 90 -26.36 -7.57 6.44
N PRO A 91 -26.84 -8.70 7.00
CA PRO A 91 -26.87 -9.94 6.24
C PRO A 91 -27.81 -9.70 5.06
N VAL A 92 -27.31 -9.89 3.82
CA VAL A 92 -28.16 -9.86 2.62
C VAL A 92 -29.00 -11.14 2.60
N THR A 93 -30.07 -11.14 3.39
CA THR A 93 -31.13 -12.14 3.31
C THR A 93 -32.17 -11.68 2.30
N GLY A 94 -32.33 -12.43 1.21
CA GLY A 94 -33.52 -12.39 0.34
C GLY A 94 -33.26 -11.80 -1.05
N GLY A 95 -33.58 -12.48 -2.16
CA GLY A 95 -34.36 -13.70 -2.25
C GLY A 95 -34.47 -14.26 -3.67
N VAL A 96 -34.91 -15.51 -3.73
CA VAL A 96 -35.52 -16.10 -4.92
C VAL A 96 -36.98 -15.65 -4.95
N SER A 97 -37.43 -15.04 -6.04
CA SER A 97 -38.83 -15.04 -6.45
C SER A 97 -38.95 -14.85 -7.95
N ARG A 98 -39.29 -15.98 -8.60
CA ARG A 98 -39.82 -16.23 -9.96
C ARG A 98 -39.25 -15.46 -11.14
#